data_AF-A0A4S8KJU4-F1
#
_entry.id   AF-A0A4S8KJU4-F1
#
_cell.length_a   1.000
_cell.length_b   1.000
_cell.length_c   1.000
_cell.angle_alpha   90.00
_cell.angle_beta   90.00
_cell.angle_gamma   90.00
#
_symmetry.space_group_name_H-M   'P 1'
#
loop_
_entity.id
_entity.type
_entity.pdbx_description
1 polymer ?
#
loop_
_entity_poly.entity_id
_entity_poly.type
_entity_poly.pdbx_seq_one_letter_code
_entity_poly.pdbx_strand_id
1 'polypeptide(L)'
;VEPPAGFWSTEELIGIRAKQLGLHAIEVEKLIERVDQEKRRRTLRYLEANQATIRSWDFPPGTLVLVWNTAIEKALNKKAKPRFLGPCIVIRRTLGGAYVLAEMDGSVIANKIAAFRVYPYAARRKVKLPSNLEELTGLSAKELDRVVNGPEPDDTPPVEIQTDGVVTELAGEESGESSWPLTLGDDDEQVGSDSDH
;
A
#
# COMPACT_ATOMS: atom_id res chain seq x y z
N VAL A 1 39.86 13.68 -16.79
CA VAL A 1 40.84 14.76 -16.57
C VAL A 1 41.48 14.51 -15.22
N GLU A 2 42.81 14.45 -15.14
CA GLU A 2 43.51 14.25 -13.88
C GLU A 2 43.37 15.49 -12.98
N PRO A 3 43.31 15.33 -11.65
CA PRO A 3 43.21 16.47 -10.73
C PRO A 3 44.47 17.35 -10.77
N PRO A 4 44.35 18.68 -10.58
CA PRO A 4 45.50 19.58 -10.58
C PRO A 4 46.53 19.24 -9.50
N ALA A 5 47.81 19.35 -9.87
CA ALA A 5 48.94 19.25 -8.94
C ALA A 5 49.41 20.62 -8.37
N GLY A 6 48.83 21.74 -8.81
CA GLY A 6 49.21 23.10 -8.41
C GLY A 6 48.32 24.20 -8.99
N PHE A 7 48.71 25.47 -8.81
CA PHE A 7 48.00 26.63 -9.37
C PHE A 7 48.19 26.75 -10.89
N TRP A 8 47.10 27.02 -11.62
CA TRP A 8 47.10 27.17 -13.07
C TRP A 8 47.19 28.62 -13.51
N SER A 9 47.79 28.87 -14.68
CA SER A 9 47.65 30.15 -15.37
C SER A 9 46.23 30.33 -15.92
N THR A 10 45.85 31.56 -16.23
CA THR A 10 44.53 31.85 -16.82
C THR A 10 44.35 31.16 -18.18
N GLU A 11 45.39 31.09 -19.01
CA GLU A 11 45.33 30.39 -20.31
C GLU A 11 45.14 28.88 -20.14
N GLU A 12 45.87 28.26 -19.21
CA GLU A 12 45.77 26.83 -18.92
C GLU A 12 44.36 26.47 -18.44
N LEU A 13 43.79 27.28 -17.55
CA LEU A 13 42.42 27.12 -17.05
C LEU A 13 41.39 27.18 -18.19
N ILE A 14 41.53 28.14 -19.11
CA ILE A 14 40.62 28.29 -20.25
C ILE A 14 40.75 27.08 -21.19
N GLY A 15 41.96 26.62 -21.49
CA GLY A 15 42.19 25.46 -22.34
C GLY A 15 41.58 24.17 -21.78
N ILE A 16 41.76 23.92 -20.48
CA ILE A 16 41.17 22.76 -19.80
C ILE A 16 39.65 22.84 -19.81
N ARG A 17 39.07 24.02 -19.52
CA ARG A 17 37.61 24.21 -19.54
C ARG A 17 37.03 24.03 -20.94
N ALA A 18 37.67 24.56 -21.98
CA ALA A 18 37.20 24.38 -23.35
C ALA A 18 37.20 22.90 -23.75
N LYS A 19 38.24 22.16 -23.35
CA LYS A 19 38.32 20.70 -23.55
C LYS A 19 37.23 19.95 -22.79
N GLN A 20 36.98 20.31 -21.53
CA GLN A 20 35.90 19.74 -20.73
C GLN A 20 34.53 20.01 -21.37
N LEU A 21 34.27 21.24 -21.80
CA LEU A 21 33.02 21.62 -22.48
C LEU A 21 32.83 20.85 -23.79
N GLY A 22 33.90 20.65 -24.57
CA GLY A 22 33.84 19.86 -25.81
C GLY A 22 33.54 18.38 -25.58
N LEU A 23 33.96 17.80 -24.45
CA LEU A 23 33.72 16.39 -24.10
C LEU A 23 32.47 16.16 -23.25
N HIS A 24 31.92 17.23 -22.65
CA HIS A 24 30.88 17.15 -21.63
C HIS A 24 29.65 16.38 -22.07
N ALA A 25 29.14 16.63 -23.28
CA ALA A 25 27.95 15.96 -23.79
C ALA A 25 28.12 14.43 -23.84
N ILE A 26 29.26 13.96 -24.35
CA ILE A 26 29.59 12.53 -24.46
C ILE A 26 29.78 11.91 -23.07
N GLU A 27 30.42 12.62 -22.15
CA GLU A 27 30.64 12.13 -20.78
C GLU A 27 29.33 12.04 -19.99
N VAL A 28 28.43 13.00 -20.15
CA VAL A 28 27.09 13.01 -19.53
C VAL A 28 26.25 11.86 -20.05
N GLU A 29 26.24 11.62 -21.37
CA GLU A 29 25.51 10.51 -21.97
C GLU A 29 25.98 9.16 -21.40
N LYS A 30 27.30 8.94 -21.36
CA LYS A 30 27.90 7.75 -20.73
C LYS A 30 27.53 7.61 -19.24
N LEU A 31 27.44 8.72 -18.53
CA LEU A 31 27.02 8.73 -17.12
C LEU A 31 25.56 8.31 -16.98
N ILE A 32 24.66 8.87 -17.81
CA ILE A 32 23.23 8.53 -17.83
C ILE A 32 23.06 7.02 -18.08
N GLU A 33 23.72 6.50 -19.11
CA GLU A 33 23.66 5.06 -19.43
C GLU A 33 24.14 4.20 -18.26
N ARG A 34 25.26 4.55 -17.62
CA ARG A 34 25.79 3.82 -16.47
C ARG A 34 24.82 3.85 -15.29
N VAL A 35 24.26 5.01 -14.99
CA VAL A 35 23.29 5.18 -13.90
C VAL A 35 22.03 4.36 -14.19
N ASP A 36 21.55 4.34 -15.42
CA ASP A 36 20.37 3.57 -15.80
C ASP A 36 20.62 2.05 -15.74
N GLN A 37 21.78 1.59 -16.20
CA GLN A 37 22.19 0.20 -16.03
C GLN A 37 22.26 -0.18 -14.54
N GLU A 38 22.82 0.69 -13.71
CA GLU A 38 22.94 0.45 -12.28
C GLU A 38 21.58 0.42 -11.59
N LYS A 39 20.66 1.32 -11.95
CA LYS A 39 19.27 1.31 -11.48
C LYS A 39 18.60 -0.02 -11.83
N ARG A 40 18.69 -0.48 -13.08
CA ARG A 40 18.11 -1.76 -13.50
C ARG A 40 18.71 -2.93 -12.72
N ARG A 41 20.04 -2.96 -12.56
CA ARG A 41 20.73 -4.00 -11.79
C ARG A 41 20.28 -4.04 -10.34
N ARG A 42 20.13 -2.87 -9.71
CA ARG A 42 19.62 -2.75 -8.34
C ARG A 42 18.19 -3.24 -8.22
N THR A 43 17.31 -2.86 -9.16
CA THR A 43 15.93 -3.35 -9.20
C THR A 43 15.89 -4.87 -9.33
N LEU A 44 16.65 -5.46 -10.25
CA LEU A 44 16.72 -6.92 -10.41
C LEU A 44 17.20 -7.63 -9.14
N ARG A 45 18.29 -7.15 -8.53
CA ARG A 45 18.79 -7.70 -7.26
C ARG A 45 17.75 -7.59 -6.14
N TYR A 46 17.00 -6.49 -6.09
CA TYR A 46 15.94 -6.32 -5.11
C TYR A 46 14.79 -7.30 -5.34
N LEU A 47 14.38 -7.50 -6.60
CA LEU A 47 13.33 -8.47 -6.95
C LEU A 47 13.76 -9.90 -6.58
N GLU A 48 15.00 -10.30 -6.90
CA GLU A 48 15.56 -11.60 -6.54
C GLU A 48 15.60 -11.80 -5.02
N ALA A 49 16.16 -10.84 -4.29
CA ALA A 49 16.30 -10.93 -2.83
C ALA A 49 14.94 -10.94 -2.09
N ASN A 50 13.91 -10.31 -2.68
CA ASN A 50 12.59 -10.17 -2.06
C ASN A 50 11.50 -10.99 -2.75
N GLN A 51 11.86 -11.97 -3.58
CA GLN A 51 10.91 -12.76 -4.35
C GLN A 51 9.86 -13.48 -3.46
N ALA A 52 10.25 -13.89 -2.26
CA ALA A 52 9.34 -14.52 -1.29
C ALA A 52 8.31 -13.54 -0.68
N THR A 53 8.64 -12.25 -0.65
CA THR A 53 7.84 -11.21 0.01
C THR A 53 6.97 -10.44 -0.97
N ILE A 54 7.49 -10.14 -2.17
CA ILE A 54 6.79 -9.37 -3.18
C ILE A 54 5.65 -10.22 -3.75
N ARG A 55 4.42 -9.84 -3.39
CA ARG A 55 3.21 -10.45 -3.94
C ARG A 55 2.59 -9.49 -4.94
N SER A 56 2.47 -9.97 -6.18
CA SER A 56 1.68 -9.29 -7.21
C SER A 56 0.26 -9.84 -7.17
N TRP A 57 -0.71 -8.96 -6.94
CA TRP A 57 -2.12 -9.31 -6.98
C TRP A 57 -2.74 -8.71 -8.24
N ASP A 58 -3.62 -9.47 -8.89
CA ASP A 58 -4.43 -8.98 -10.00
C ASP A 58 -5.91 -9.22 -9.69
N PHE A 59 -6.54 -8.21 -9.09
CA PHE A 59 -7.94 -8.29 -8.70
C PHE A 59 -8.86 -7.93 -9.88
N PRO A 60 -9.70 -8.86 -10.36
CA PRO A 60 -10.69 -8.55 -11.37
C PRO A 60 -11.82 -7.66 -10.81
N PRO A 61 -12.55 -6.94 -11.67
CA PRO A 61 -13.77 -6.23 -11.28
C PRO A 61 -14.75 -7.13 -10.50
N GLY A 62 -15.40 -6.57 -9.49
CA GLY A 62 -16.29 -7.29 -8.58
C GLY A 62 -15.57 -8.04 -7.45
N THR A 63 -14.24 -7.95 -7.33
CA THR A 63 -13.51 -8.57 -6.21
C THR A 63 -13.57 -7.69 -4.97
N LEU A 64 -13.73 -8.32 -3.79
CA LEU A 64 -13.60 -7.63 -2.51
C LEU A 64 -12.13 -7.51 -2.10
N VAL A 65 -11.73 -6.30 -1.74
CA VAL A 65 -10.37 -5.93 -1.37
C VAL A 65 -10.36 -5.06 -0.12
N LEU A 66 -9.22 -5.03 0.56
CA LEU A 66 -8.92 -4.10 1.65
C LEU A 66 -8.00 -3.00 1.15
N VAL A 67 -8.15 -1.79 1.68
CA VAL A 67 -7.27 -0.66 1.33
C VAL A 67 -6.40 -0.29 2.51
N TRP A 68 -5.09 -0.24 2.32
CA TRP A 68 -4.15 0.25 3.33
C TRP A 68 -4.37 1.75 3.55
N ASN A 69 -4.67 2.13 4.80
CA ASN A 69 -4.72 3.52 5.23
C ASN A 69 -3.32 4.09 5.50
N THR A 70 -2.75 4.74 4.48
CA THR A 70 -1.39 5.32 4.53
C THR A 70 -1.27 6.54 5.44
N ALA A 71 -2.34 7.34 5.67
CA ALA A 71 -2.24 8.48 6.59
C ALA A 71 -2.06 8.01 8.04
N ILE A 72 -2.74 6.94 8.43
CA ILE A 72 -2.65 6.42 9.80
C ILE A 72 -1.24 5.89 10.07
N GLU A 73 -0.57 5.30 9.08
CA GLU A 73 0.79 4.78 9.28
C GLU A 73 1.81 5.87 9.67
N LYS A 74 1.65 7.06 9.08
CA LYS A 74 2.48 8.24 9.33
C LYS A 74 2.09 9.00 10.61
N ALA A 75 0.94 8.68 11.21
CA ALA A 75 0.45 9.36 12.40
C ALA A 75 1.10 8.83 13.70
N LEU A 76 1.33 9.74 14.67
CA LEU A 76 1.90 9.39 15.97
C LEU A 76 0.94 8.52 16.81
N ASN A 77 -0.38 8.70 16.63
CA ASN A 77 -1.44 7.98 17.36
C ASN A 77 -1.95 6.72 16.64
N LYS A 78 -1.12 6.08 15.81
CA LYS A 78 -1.53 4.97 14.93
C LYS A 78 -1.95 3.68 15.62
N LYS A 79 -1.52 3.45 16.87
CA LYS A 79 -1.69 2.17 17.56
C LYS A 79 -3.15 1.75 17.71
N ALA A 80 -4.05 2.70 17.94
CA ALA A 80 -5.48 2.44 18.16
C ALA A 80 -6.33 2.59 16.89
N LYS A 81 -5.74 2.96 15.75
CA LYS A 81 -6.48 3.29 14.53
C LYS A 81 -6.48 2.11 13.54
N PRO A 82 -7.54 1.95 12.72
CA PRO A 82 -7.62 0.85 11.76
C PRO A 82 -6.54 0.98 10.68
N ARG A 83 -5.75 -0.08 10.49
CA ARG A 83 -4.68 -0.11 9.46
C ARG A 83 -5.24 -0.28 8.04
N PHE A 84 -6.31 -1.06 7.93
CA PHE A 84 -7.00 -1.30 6.67
C PHE A 84 -8.38 -0.66 6.75
N LEU A 85 -8.75 0.02 5.67
CA LEU A 85 -10.11 0.42 5.39
C LEU A 85 -10.88 -0.81 4.92
N GLY A 86 -12.21 -0.77 5.13
CA GLY A 86 -13.12 -1.92 5.02
C GLY A 86 -13.09 -2.66 3.67
N PRO A 87 -13.94 -3.68 3.52
CA PRO A 87 -14.07 -4.34 2.23
C PRO A 87 -14.58 -3.34 1.20
N CYS A 88 -13.80 -3.11 0.15
CA CYS A 88 -14.16 -2.33 -1.02
C CYS A 88 -14.32 -3.26 -2.22
N ILE A 89 -15.13 -2.87 -3.18
CA ILE A 89 -15.37 -3.59 -4.43
C ILE A 89 -14.48 -3.00 -5.51
N VAL A 90 -13.74 -3.84 -6.22
CA VAL A 90 -12.96 -3.41 -7.38
C VAL A 90 -13.91 -3.07 -8.52
N ILE A 91 -13.89 -1.83 -8.99
CA ILE A 91 -14.68 -1.41 -10.15
C ILE A 91 -13.91 -1.65 -11.44
N ARG A 92 -12.68 -1.12 -11.48
CA ARG A 92 -11.84 -1.18 -12.67
C ARG A 92 -10.38 -1.02 -12.29
N ARG A 93 -9.50 -1.68 -13.05
CA ARG A 93 -8.05 -1.47 -12.99
C ARG A 93 -7.61 -0.56 -14.14
N THR A 94 -6.75 0.40 -13.86
CA THR A 94 -6.18 1.30 -14.87
C THR A 94 -4.98 0.67 -15.56
N LEU A 95 -4.56 1.24 -16.70
CA LEU A 95 -3.36 0.81 -17.42
C LEU A 95 -2.08 0.95 -16.56
N GLY A 96 -2.05 1.95 -15.67
CA GLY A 96 -0.96 2.15 -14.70
C GLY A 96 -1.00 1.19 -13.50
N GLY A 97 -1.97 0.28 -13.45
CA GLY A 97 -2.12 -0.72 -12.40
C GLY A 97 -2.85 -0.24 -11.14
N ALA A 98 -3.27 1.02 -11.07
CA ALA A 98 -4.09 1.53 -9.98
C ALA A 98 -5.54 1.00 -10.09
N TYR A 99 -6.25 1.01 -8.97
CA TYR A 99 -7.62 0.53 -8.86
C TYR A 99 -8.60 1.67 -8.61
N VAL A 100 -9.72 1.64 -9.29
CA VAL A 100 -10.93 2.38 -8.91
C VAL A 100 -11.77 1.44 -8.06
N LEU A 101 -12.12 1.88 -6.87
CA LEU A 101 -12.82 1.08 -5.88
C LEU A 101 -14.15 1.75 -5.51
N ALA A 102 -15.11 0.95 -5.09
CA ALA A 102 -16.32 1.42 -4.43
C ALA A 102 -16.44 0.82 -3.04
N GLU A 103 -17.16 1.50 -2.17
CA GLU A 103 -17.62 0.95 -0.91
C GLU A 103 -18.74 -0.06 -1.13
N MET A 104 -19.12 -0.78 -0.06
CA MET A 104 -20.12 -1.84 -0.13
C MET A 104 -21.54 -1.34 -0.42
N ASP A 105 -21.80 -0.05 -0.22
CA ASP A 105 -23.03 0.65 -0.58
C ASP A 105 -23.08 1.05 -2.07
N GLY A 106 -21.99 0.86 -2.81
CA GLY A 106 -21.84 1.26 -4.21
C GLY A 106 -21.19 2.64 -4.42
N SER A 107 -20.89 3.38 -3.36
CA SER A 107 -20.25 4.69 -3.43
C SER A 107 -18.82 4.57 -3.97
N VAL A 108 -18.54 5.19 -5.12
CA VAL A 108 -17.20 5.13 -5.75
C VAL A 108 -16.24 6.07 -5.04
N ILE A 109 -15.07 5.54 -4.67
CA ILE A 109 -13.98 6.33 -4.12
C ILE A 109 -13.47 7.29 -5.21
N ALA A 110 -13.49 8.58 -4.91
CA ALA A 110 -13.17 9.65 -5.86
C ALA A 110 -11.76 9.54 -6.46
N ASN A 111 -10.80 9.04 -5.68
CA ASN A 111 -9.41 8.86 -6.11
C ASN A 111 -9.13 7.40 -6.46
N LYS A 112 -8.30 7.20 -7.49
CA LYS A 112 -7.68 5.91 -7.75
C LYS A 112 -6.79 5.52 -6.56
N ILE A 113 -6.66 4.23 -6.31
CA ILE A 113 -5.81 3.66 -5.26
C ILE A 113 -4.67 2.89 -5.90
N ALA A 114 -3.42 3.17 -5.51
CA ALA A 114 -2.25 2.47 -6.02
C ALA A 114 -2.27 0.97 -5.66
N ALA A 115 -1.80 0.11 -6.56
CA ALA A 115 -1.85 -1.35 -6.42
C ALA A 115 -1.26 -1.87 -5.10
N PHE A 116 -0.14 -1.30 -4.65
CA PHE A 116 0.54 -1.72 -3.42
C PHE A 116 -0.26 -1.44 -2.13
N ARG A 117 -1.32 -0.63 -2.22
CA ARG A 117 -2.24 -0.35 -1.09
C ARG A 117 -3.43 -1.30 -1.07
N VAL A 118 -3.63 -2.13 -2.11
CA VAL A 118 -4.81 -3.00 -2.25
C VAL A 118 -4.46 -4.43 -1.86
N TYR A 119 -5.20 -4.98 -0.90
CA TYR A 119 -4.98 -6.31 -0.34
C TYR A 119 -6.20 -7.21 -0.54
N PRO A 120 -6.04 -8.53 -0.64
CA PRO A 120 -7.17 -9.44 -0.75
C PRO A 120 -8.05 -9.37 0.51
N TYR A 121 -9.37 -9.33 0.33
CA TYR A 121 -10.30 -9.52 1.44
C TYR A 121 -10.68 -11.00 1.58
N ALA A 122 -10.26 -11.64 2.68
CA ALA A 122 -10.64 -13.02 2.99
C ALA A 122 -12.05 -13.06 3.59
N ALA A 123 -13.07 -13.04 2.73
CA ALA A 123 -14.46 -13.07 3.14
C ALA A 123 -14.81 -14.40 3.85
N ARG A 124 -15.36 -14.32 5.07
CA ARG A 124 -15.84 -15.50 5.81
C ARG A 124 -17.13 -16.10 5.23
N ARG A 125 -17.88 -15.31 4.45
CA ARG A 125 -19.14 -15.70 3.81
C ARG A 125 -19.15 -15.19 2.37
N LYS A 126 -19.80 -15.92 1.47
CA LYS A 126 -19.97 -15.49 0.07
C LYS A 126 -20.96 -14.33 0.02
N VAL A 127 -20.50 -13.17 -0.43
CA VAL A 127 -21.36 -12.01 -0.72
C VAL A 127 -21.76 -12.08 -2.18
N LYS A 128 -23.07 -12.05 -2.45
CA LYS A 128 -23.58 -11.95 -3.83
C LYS A 128 -23.52 -10.48 -4.24
N LEU A 129 -22.62 -10.16 -5.16
CA LEU A 129 -22.59 -8.85 -5.79
C LEU A 129 -23.50 -8.88 -7.03
N PRO A 130 -24.14 -7.75 -7.38
CA PRO A 130 -24.89 -7.67 -8.63
C PRO A 130 -23.97 -7.92 -9.82
N SER A 131 -24.49 -8.59 -10.84
CA SER A 131 -23.77 -8.92 -12.07
C SER A 131 -23.30 -7.67 -12.81
N ASN A 132 -24.09 -6.59 -12.69
CA ASN A 132 -23.82 -5.31 -13.31
C ASN A 132 -23.27 -4.33 -12.26
N LEU A 133 -22.02 -3.94 -12.44
CA LEU A 133 -21.33 -3.04 -11.52
C LEU A 133 -21.70 -1.56 -11.75
N GLU A 134 -22.24 -1.25 -12.93
CA GLU A 134 -22.81 0.06 -13.24
C GLU A 134 -24.12 0.27 -12.45
N GLU A 135 -24.94 -0.78 -12.31
CA GLU A 135 -26.15 -0.75 -11.47
C GLU A 135 -25.82 -0.54 -9.99
N LEU A 136 -24.68 -1.08 -9.53
CA LEU A 136 -24.24 -0.90 -8.14
C LEU A 136 -23.82 0.54 -7.86
N THR A 137 -23.05 1.14 -8.77
CA THR A 137 -22.44 2.45 -8.55
C THR A 137 -23.36 3.61 -8.95
N GLY A 138 -24.34 3.35 -9.81
CA GLY A 138 -25.19 4.39 -10.40
C GLY A 138 -24.43 5.37 -11.29
N LEU A 139 -23.14 5.11 -11.58
CA LEU A 139 -22.29 5.98 -12.40
C LEU A 139 -22.22 5.47 -13.83
N SER A 140 -22.28 6.42 -14.77
CA SER A 140 -22.02 6.14 -16.18
C SER A 140 -20.53 5.84 -16.43
N ALA A 141 -20.22 5.08 -17.48
CA ALA A 141 -18.84 4.81 -17.89
C ALA A 141 -17.99 6.10 -18.05
N LYS A 142 -18.62 7.19 -18.52
CA LYS A 142 -17.97 8.50 -18.69
C LYS A 142 -17.56 9.14 -17.37
N GLU A 143 -18.31 8.94 -16.29
CA GLU A 143 -17.96 9.44 -14.96
C GLU A 143 -16.82 8.63 -14.35
N LEU A 144 -16.84 7.32 -14.54
CA LEU A 144 -15.73 6.46 -14.15
C LEU A 144 -14.44 6.80 -14.91
N ASP A 145 -14.55 7.23 -16.17
CA ASP A 145 -13.40 7.71 -16.97
C ASP A 145 -12.82 9.01 -16.43
N ARG A 146 -13.62 9.89 -15.81
CA ARG A 146 -13.08 11.08 -15.14
C ARG A 146 -12.22 10.70 -13.94
N VAL A 147 -12.62 9.69 -13.18
CA VAL A 147 -11.80 9.15 -12.07
C VAL A 147 -10.53 8.52 -12.61
N VAL A 148 -10.62 7.75 -13.70
CA VAL A 148 -9.47 7.10 -14.33
C VAL A 148 -8.49 8.07 -14.97
N ASN A 149 -8.96 9.17 -15.56
CA ASN A 149 -8.12 10.20 -16.16
C ASN A 149 -7.79 11.36 -15.21
N GLY A 150 -8.30 11.32 -13.97
CA GLY A 150 -7.94 12.26 -12.92
C GLY A 150 -6.46 12.16 -12.52
N PRO A 151 -6.01 12.96 -11.54
CA PRO A 151 -4.63 12.95 -11.08
C PRO A 151 -4.16 11.54 -10.67
N GLU A 152 -2.84 11.33 -10.72
CA GLU A 152 -2.21 10.13 -10.18
C GLU A 152 -2.61 9.92 -8.72
N PRO A 153 -2.70 8.66 -8.26
CA PRO A 153 -3.15 8.36 -6.91
C PRO A 153 -2.19 9.02 -5.91
N ASP A 154 -2.70 9.98 -5.14
CA ASP A 154 -1.95 10.60 -4.07
C ASP A 154 -1.82 9.62 -2.88
N ASP A 155 -0.73 9.73 -2.14
CA ASP A 155 -0.47 8.97 -0.92
C ASP A 155 -1.39 9.41 0.23
N THR A 156 -2.10 10.53 0.07
CA THR A 156 -3.16 10.97 0.97
C THR A 156 -4.35 10.03 0.83
N PRO A 157 -4.81 9.36 1.91
CA PRO A 157 -5.99 8.53 1.83
C PRO A 157 -7.21 9.38 1.45
N PRO A 158 -8.23 8.76 0.83
CA PRO A 158 -9.52 9.40 0.65
C PRO A 158 -10.00 9.93 2.01
N VAL A 159 -10.69 11.08 1.96
CA VAL A 159 -11.37 11.75 3.09
C VAL A 159 -11.84 10.73 4.11
N GLU A 160 -11.53 10.97 5.38
CA GLU A 160 -11.83 10.09 6.52
C GLU A 160 -13.16 9.34 6.31
N ILE A 161 -13.06 8.05 6.00
CA ILE A 161 -14.21 7.16 5.94
C ILE A 161 -14.76 7.12 7.36
N GLN A 162 -15.80 7.90 7.63
CA GLN A 162 -16.47 7.97 8.91
C GLN A 162 -17.12 6.61 9.17
N THR A 163 -16.42 5.73 9.87
CA THR A 163 -17.05 4.59 10.54
C THR A 163 -17.69 5.08 11.83
N ASP A 164 -18.57 6.08 11.74
CA ASP A 164 -19.43 6.48 12.85
C ASP A 164 -20.63 5.55 12.84
N GLY A 165 -20.35 4.27 13.12
CA GLY A 165 -21.39 3.32 13.48
C GLY A 165 -21.99 3.79 14.80
N VAL A 166 -23.05 4.58 14.73
CA VAL A 166 -23.97 4.76 15.84
C VAL A 166 -24.46 3.35 16.18
N VAL A 167 -23.97 2.82 17.30
CA VAL A 167 -24.59 1.66 17.93
C VAL A 167 -25.94 2.16 18.43
N THR A 168 -26.99 2.00 17.63
CA THR A 168 -28.34 2.02 18.16
C THR A 168 -28.49 0.76 19.00
N GLU A 169 -28.31 0.92 20.31
CA GLU A 169 -28.71 -0.10 21.27
C GLU A 169 -30.20 -0.39 21.04
N LEU A 170 -30.48 -1.59 20.54
CA LEU A 170 -31.83 -2.14 20.60
C LEU A 170 -32.17 -2.28 22.08
N ALA A 171 -33.28 -1.65 22.49
CA ALA A 171 -33.79 -1.70 23.85
C ALA A 171 -33.75 -3.14 24.38
N GLY A 172 -32.97 -3.34 25.44
CA GLY A 172 -32.85 -4.64 26.09
C GLY A 172 -34.20 -5.07 26.65
N GLU A 173 -34.67 -6.23 26.20
CA GLU A 173 -35.61 -7.03 26.98
C GLU A 173 -34.82 -7.69 28.12
N GLU A 174 -35.16 -7.30 29.35
CA GLU A 174 -34.67 -7.94 30.56
C GLU A 174 -35.11 -9.41 30.62
N SER A 175 -34.18 -10.31 30.90
CA SER A 175 -34.43 -11.39 31.87
C SER A 175 -33.18 -12.20 32.16
N GLY A 176 -32.97 -12.47 33.46
CA GLY A 176 -32.44 -13.75 33.92
C GLY A 176 -30.95 -13.81 34.25
N GLU A 177 -30.67 -13.58 35.54
CA GLU A 177 -29.43 -13.93 36.24
C GLU A 177 -28.83 -15.28 35.82
N SER A 178 -27.52 -15.33 35.56
CA SER A 178 -26.74 -16.54 35.85
C SER A 178 -25.31 -16.19 36.26
N SER A 179 -25.00 -16.59 37.49
CA SER A 179 -23.73 -16.45 38.19
C SER A 179 -22.71 -17.47 37.64
N TRP A 180 -21.48 -17.03 37.36
CA TRP A 180 -20.35 -17.94 37.14
C TRP A 180 -19.36 -17.80 38.32
N PRO A 181 -19.00 -18.90 39.01
CA PRO A 181 -18.03 -18.83 40.10
C PRO A 181 -16.58 -18.85 39.57
N LEU A 182 -15.74 -18.00 40.14
CA LEU A 182 -14.29 -18.06 40.05
C LEU A 182 -13.77 -19.15 40.99
N THR A 183 -13.04 -20.13 40.45
CA THR A 183 -12.13 -20.97 41.26
C THR A 183 -10.75 -20.95 40.63
N LEU A 184 -9.85 -20.24 41.31
CA LEU A 184 -8.41 -20.29 41.17
C LEU A 184 -7.94 -21.60 41.82
N GLY A 185 -7.30 -22.48 41.05
CA GLY A 185 -6.68 -23.71 41.55
C GLY A 185 -5.18 -23.66 41.28
N ASP A 186 -4.41 -23.42 42.33
CA ASP A 186 -3.00 -23.75 42.43
C ASP A 186 -2.86 -25.28 42.38
N ASP A 187 -1.93 -25.80 41.57
CA ASP A 187 -1.46 -27.18 41.70
C ASP A 187 0.08 -27.21 41.66
N ASP A 188 0.60 -27.86 42.69
CA ASP A 188 1.99 -27.96 43.12
C ASP A 188 2.90 -28.73 42.14
N GLU A 189 4.10 -28.20 41.94
CA GLU A 189 5.26 -28.93 41.41
C GLU A 189 5.93 -29.69 42.58
N GLN A 190 5.66 -30.99 42.71
CA GLN A 190 6.40 -31.89 43.59
C GLN A 190 7.52 -32.61 42.84
N VAL A 191 8.70 -32.52 43.46
CA VAL A 191 10.00 -33.08 43.06
C VAL A 191 10.01 -34.60 43.22
N GLY A 192 10.58 -35.31 42.24
CA GLY A 192 10.94 -36.72 42.33
C GLY A 192 12.36 -36.96 41.84
N SER A 193 13.27 -37.21 42.78
CA SER A 193 14.63 -37.72 42.59
C SER A 193 14.65 -39.26 42.49
N ASP A 194 15.48 -39.81 41.59
CA ASP A 194 16.26 -41.07 41.72
C ASP A 194 16.83 -41.43 40.32
N SER A 195 18.13 -41.39 40.04
CA SER A 195 19.26 -42.25 40.47
C SER A 195 19.63 -43.29 39.39
N ASP A 196 20.89 -43.21 38.92
CA ASP A 196 21.76 -44.21 38.28
C ASP A 196 21.19 -45.21 37.25
N HIS A 197 21.71 -45.16 36.01
CA HIS A 197 22.65 -46.14 35.40
C HIS A 197 23.12 -45.63 34.02
#